data_AF-A0A291T9I4-F1
#
_entry.id   AF-A0A291T9I4-F1
#
_cell.length_a   1.000
_cell.length_b   1.000
_cell.length_c   1.000
_cell.angle_alpha   90.00
_cell.angle_beta   90.00
_cell.angle_gamma   90.00
#
_symmetry.space_group_name_H-M   'P 1'
#
loop_
_entity.id
_entity.type
_entity.pdbx_description
1 polymer ?
#
loop_
_entity_poly.entity_id
_entity_poly.type
_entity_poly.pdbx_seq_one_letter_code
_entity_poly.pdbx_strand_id
1 'polypeptide(L)' 'MKDSSSLGLADILTVTFIVLKLIGVIDWPWLWVFSPILISLALFLVIFILCVLDELKYKPPSQPKK' A
#
# COMPACT_ATOMS: atom_id res chain seq x y z
N MET A 1 0.31 -23.92 -20.77
CA MET A 1 1.66 -23.71 -20.20
C MET A 1 1.45 -23.52 -18.71
N LYS A 2 2.22 -24.21 -17.86
CA LYS A 2 2.01 -24.14 -16.40
C LYS A 2 2.55 -22.81 -15.96
N ASP A 3 1.65 -21.86 -15.71
CA ASP A 3 1.99 -20.59 -15.08
C ASP A 3 2.47 -20.93 -13.68
N SER A 4 3.78 -21.05 -13.53
CA SER A 4 4.44 -21.22 -12.25
C SER A 4 4.21 -19.95 -11.47
N SER A 5 3.12 -19.93 -10.70
CA SER A 5 2.80 -18.94 -9.68
C SER A 5 3.93 -18.92 -8.65
N SER A 6 5.01 -18.21 -8.98
CA SER A 6 6.06 -17.89 -8.03
C SER A 6 5.39 -17.06 -6.95
N LEU A 7 5.23 -17.65 -5.77
CA LEU A 7 4.78 -16.94 -4.57
C LEU A 7 5.59 -15.63 -4.49
N GLY A 8 4.88 -14.50 -4.51
CA GLY A 8 5.53 -13.21 -4.48
C GLY A 8 6.27 -13.08 -3.16
N LEU A 9 7.33 -12.28 -3.12
CA LEU A 9 7.99 -11.93 -1.85
C LEU A 9 6.98 -11.37 -0.82
N ALA A 10 5.91 -10.74 -1.31
CA ALA A 10 4.77 -10.32 -0.50
C ALA A 10 4.08 -11.48 0.23
N ASP A 11 3.79 -12.60 -0.46
CA ASP A 11 3.13 -13.76 0.13
C ASP A 11 3.99 -14.39 1.25
N ILE A 12 5.30 -14.53 0.98
CA ILE A 12 6.25 -15.09 1.94
C ILE A 12 6.36 -14.19 3.19
N LEU A 13 6.42 -12.87 3.02
CA LEU A 13 6.41 -11.92 4.13
C LEU A 13 5.11 -12.03 4.93
N THR A 14 3.96 -12.06 4.27
CA THR A 14 2.65 -12.17 4.93
C THR A 14 2.56 -13.46 5.75
N VAL A 15 2.92 -14.60 5.17
CA VAL A 15 2.92 -15.89 5.89
C VAL A 15 3.92 -15.87 7.06
N THR A 16 5.11 -15.29 6.88
CA THR A 16 6.12 -15.17 7.95
C THR A 16 5.60 -14.34 9.13
N PHE A 17 5.00 -13.18 8.89
CA PHE A 17 4.42 -12.35 9.95
C PHE A 17 3.27 -13.05 10.69
N ILE A 18 2.43 -13.81 9.97
CA ILE A 18 1.35 -14.62 10.57
C ILE A 18 1.95 -15.70 11.49
N VAL A 19 2.96 -16.42 11.03
CA VAL A 19 3.62 -17.48 11.81
C VAL A 19 4.30 -16.93 13.07
N LEU A 20 5.05 -15.82 12.97
CA LEU A 20 5.69 -15.17 14.12
C LEU A 20 4.67 -14.72 15.17
N LYS A 21 3.50 -14.26 14.74
CA LYS A 21 2.40 -13.87 15.63
C LYS A 21 1.76 -15.07 16.33
N LEU A 22 1.59 -16.20 15.63
CA LEU A 22 1.07 -17.43 16.24
C LEU A 22 2.02 -18.06 17.26
N ILE A 23 3.34 -17.90 17.06
CA ILE A 23 4.37 -18.34 18.00
C ILE A 23 4.49 -17.38 19.21
N GLY A 24 3.80 -16.23 19.18
CA GLY A 24 3.82 -15.27 20.28
C GLY A 24 5.12 -14.48 20.38
N VAL A 25 5.93 -14.43 19.31
CA VAL A 25 7.15 -13.59 19.25
C VAL A 25 6.78 -12.10 19.24
N ILE A 26 5.60 -11.76 18.72
CA ILE A 26 5.14 -10.38 18.54
C ILE A 26 3.74 -10.22 19.14
N ASP A 27 3.62 -9.40 20.19
CA ASP A 27 2.35 -9.08 20.88
C ASP A 27 1.51 -8.01 20.15
N TRP A 28 1.97 -7.56 18.97
CA TRP A 28 1.35 -6.45 18.26
C TRP A 28 -0.06 -6.75 17.74
N PRO A 29 -0.91 -5.72 17.58
CA PRO A 29 -2.25 -5.90 17.02
C PRO A 29 -2.19 -6.36 15.55
N TRP A 30 -3.24 -7.07 15.10
CA TRP A 30 -3.29 -7.70 13.77
C TRP A 30 -3.12 -6.71 12.61
N LEU A 31 -3.46 -5.44 12.83
CA LEU A 31 -3.20 -4.37 11.87
C LEU A 31 -1.70 -4.19 11.55
N TRP A 32 -0.80 -4.41 12.51
CA TRP A 32 0.65 -4.26 12.26
C TRP A 32 1.27 -5.43 11.50
N VAL A 33 0.65 -6.63 11.53
CA VAL A 33 1.05 -7.75 10.64
C VAL A 33 0.85 -7.37 9.16
N PHE A 34 -0.09 -6.49 8.87
CA PHE A 34 -0.35 -5.93 7.53
C PHE A 34 0.44 -4.65 7.24
N SER A 35 1.39 -4.27 8.10
CA SER A 35 2.24 -3.09 7.89
C SER A 35 2.85 -3.00 6.48
N PRO A 36 3.32 -4.08 5.82
CA PRO A 36 3.80 -4.01 4.43
C PRO A 36 2.75 -3.50 3.43
N ILE A 37 1.50 -3.94 3.60
CA ILE A 37 0.36 -3.56 2.75
C ILE A 37 -0.13 -2.15 3.11
N LEU A 38 -0.16 -1.82 4.41
CA LEU A 38 -0.54 -0.49 4.89
C LEU A 38 0.48 0.58 4.49
N ILE A 39 1.79 0.30 4.55
CA ILE A 39 2.84 1.19 4.04
C ILE A 39 2.63 1.43 2.56
N SER A 40 2.38 0.37 1.78
CA SER A 40 2.18 0.48 0.34
C SER A 40 0.95 1.34 0.02
N LEU A 41 -0.17 1.08 0.71
CA LEU A 41 -1.41 1.83 0.55
C LEU A 41 -1.28 3.29 1.02
N ALA A 42 -0.63 3.52 2.16
CA ALA A 42 -0.40 4.86 2.70
C ALA A 42 0.51 5.68 1.77
N LEU A 43 1.57 5.08 1.23
CA LEU A 43 2.43 5.75 0.26
C LEU A 43 1.66 6.14 -0.99
N PHE A 44 0.82 5.23 -1.51
CA PHE A 44 -0.04 5.48 -2.66
C PHE A 44 -1.05 6.61 -2.38
N LEU A 45 -1.67 6.59 -1.19
CA LEU A 45 -2.62 7.60 -0.74
C LEU A 45 -1.95 8.98 -0.63
N VAL A 46 -0.74 9.05 -0.05
CA VAL A 46 0.02 10.31 0.06
C VAL A 46 0.34 10.86 -1.32
N ILE A 47 0.82 10.03 -2.25
CA ILE A 47 1.11 10.46 -3.63
C ILE A 47 -0.17 10.95 -4.32
N PHE A 48 -1.28 10.23 -4.15
CA PHE A 48 -2.57 10.61 -4.72
C PHE A 48 -3.05 11.96 -4.17
N ILE A 49 -2.96 12.18 -2.85
CA ILE A 49 -3.32 13.45 -2.22
C ILE A 49 -2.45 14.58 -2.74
N LEU A 50 -1.12 14.38 -2.85
CA LEU A 50 -0.22 15.39 -3.42
C LEU A 50 -0.58 15.72 -4.86
N CYS A 51 -0.87 14.71 -5.68
CA CYS A 51 -1.29 14.91 -7.06
C CYS A 51 -2.60 15.69 -7.14
N VAL A 52 -3.63 15.31 -6.37
CA VAL A 52 -4.90 16.04 -6.33
C VAL A 52 -4.73 17.46 -5.79
N LEU A 53 -3.91 17.66 -4.77
CA LEU A 53 -3.61 19.00 -4.25
C LEU A 53 -2.86 19.84 -5.28
N ASP A 54 -1.95 19.24 -6.04
CA ASP A 54 -1.30 19.88 -7.18
C ASP A 54 -2.34 20.24 -8.23
N GLU A 55 -3.22 19.33 -8.67
CA GLU A 55 -4.31 19.64 -9.62
C GLU A 55 -5.29 20.72 -9.10
N LEU A 56 -5.53 20.79 -7.78
CA LEU A 56 -6.38 21.82 -7.18
C LEU A 56 -5.66 23.17 -7.05
N LYS A 57 -4.35 23.19 -6.78
CA LYS A 57 -3.51 24.41 -6.81
C LYS A 57 -3.22 24.86 -8.24
N TYR A 58 -3.01 23.89 -9.11
CA TYR A 58 -2.78 23.95 -10.55
C TYR A 58 -4.11 23.93 -11.30
N LYS A 59 -5.21 24.36 -10.65
CA LYS A 59 -6.47 24.62 -11.34
C LYS A 59 -6.12 25.63 -12.44
N PRO A 60 -6.07 25.22 -13.72
CA PRO A 60 -5.56 26.09 -14.76
C PRO A 60 -6.46 27.34 -14.77
N PRO A 61 -5.88 28.54 -14.85
CA PRO A 61 -6.66 29.76 -14.96
C PRO A 61 -7.49 29.65 -16.23
N SER A 62 -8.76 29.31 -16.05
CA SER A 62 -9.84 29.48 -17.00
C SER A 62 -9.58 28.82 -18.36
N GLN A 63 -10.14 27.62 -18.57
CA GLN A 63 -10.51 27.18 -19.92
C GLN A 63 -11.14 28.40 -20.64
N PRO A 64 -10.56 28.89 -21.76
CA PRO A 64 -11.15 30.02 -22.48
C PRO A 64 -12.52 29.56 -22.98
N LYS A 65 -13.57 30.19 -22.44
CA LYS A 65 -14.93 30.10 -22.97
C LYS A 65 -14.86 30.45 -24.46
N LYS A 66 -15.10 29.45 -25.31
CA LYS A 66 -15.57 29.69 -26.68
C LYS A 66 -16.96 30.33 -26.64
#